data_AF-A0A1J0AGH7-F1
#
_entry.id   AF-A0A1J0AGH7-F1
#
_cell.length_a   1.000
_cell.length_b   1.000
_cell.length_c   1.000
_cell.angle_alpha   90.00
_cell.angle_beta   90.00
_cell.angle_gamma   90.00
#
_symmetry.space_group_name_H-M   'P 1'
#
loop_
_entity.id
_entity.type
_entity.pdbx_description
1 polymer ?
#
loop_
_entity_poly.entity_id
_entity_poly.type
_entity_poly.pdbx_seq_one_letter_code
_entity_poly.pdbx_strand_id
1 'polypeptide(L)' 'MEINIRYGYSYWDSLIIATALQSNCNILYSEDMQHDQLIEGKLRIINPLL' A
#
# COMPACT_ATOMS: atom_id res chain seq x y z
N MET A 1 -7.59 -6.53 -7.84
CA MET A 1 -7.38 -7.95 -7.46
C MET A 1 -5.93 -8.40 -7.62
N GLU A 2 -5.14 -7.78 -8.51
CA GLU A 2 -3.69 -8.09 -8.63
C GLU A 2 -2.87 -7.77 -7.37
N ILE A 3 -3.17 -6.68 -6.65
CA ILE A 3 -2.42 -6.28 -5.44
C ILE A 3 -2.51 -7.36 -4.35
N ASN A 4 -3.70 -7.92 -4.13
CA ASN A 4 -3.92 -9.02 -3.18
C ASN A 4 -3.02 -10.22 -3.49
N ILE A 5 -2.96 -10.62 -4.76
CA ILE A 5 -2.20 -11.81 -5.19
C ILE A 5 -0.69 -11.53 -5.18
N ARG A 6 -0.26 -10.35 -5.65
CA ARG A 6 1.16 -10.00 -5.80
C ARG A 6 1.83 -9.67 -4.47
N TYR A 7 1.09 -9.06 -3.54
CA TYR A 7 1.64 -8.54 -2.29
C TYR A 7 1.04 -9.18 -1.03
N GLY A 8 0.07 -10.10 -1.17
CA GLY A 8 -0.52 -10.83 -0.05
C GLY A 8 -1.51 -10.03 0.80
N TYR A 9 -1.94 -8.85 0.33
CA TYR A 9 -2.83 -7.96 1.08
C TYR A 9 -4.27 -8.46 1.09
N SER A 10 -5.01 -8.22 2.19
CA SER A 10 -6.45 -8.50 2.24
C SER A 10 -7.21 -7.71 1.17
N TYR A 11 -8.48 -8.04 0.94
CA TYR A 11 -9.30 -7.31 -0.04
C TYR A 11 -9.36 -5.81 0.25
N TRP A 12 -9.56 -5.42 1.51
CA TRP A 12 -9.68 -4.03 1.93
C TRP A 12 -8.35 -3.28 1.84
N ASP A 13 -7.26 -3.90 2.29
CA ASP A 13 -5.91 -3.35 2.16
C ASP A 13 -5.55 -3.13 0.68
N SER A 14 -5.88 -4.11 -0.16
CA SER A 14 -5.68 -4.01 -1.60
C SER A 14 -6.50 -2.87 -2.21
N LEU A 15 -7.71 -2.60 -1.71
CA LEU A 15 -8.54 -1.50 -2.18
C LEU A 15 -7.91 -0.15 -1.80
N ILE A 16 -7.44 0.01 -0.56
CA ILE A 16 -6.76 1.22 -0.08
C ILE A 16 -5.53 1.51 -0.95
N ILE A 17 -4.69 0.50 -1.16
CA ILE A 17 -3.48 0.62 -1.99
C ILE A 17 -3.84 0.96 -3.44
N ALA A 18 -4.86 0.32 -4.01
CA ALA A 18 -5.32 0.61 -5.37
C ALA A 18 -5.79 2.06 -5.51
N THR A 19 -6.57 2.56 -4.55
CA THR A 19 -7.06 3.95 -4.55
C THR A 19 -5.89 4.93 -4.42
N ALA A 20 -4.94 4.69 -3.52
CA ALA A 20 -3.76 5.53 -3.37
C ALA A 20 -2.92 5.59 -4.66
N LEU A 21 -2.75 4.46 -5.34
CA LEU A 21 -2.09 4.41 -6.66
C LEU A 21 -2.87 5.18 -7.73
N GLN A 22 -4.20 5.02 -7.78
CA GLN A 22 -5.05 5.75 -8.73
C GLN A 22 -5.04 7.26 -8.50
N SER A 23 -4.94 7.70 -7.24
CA SER A 23 -4.81 9.10 -6.86
C SER A 23 -3.39 9.65 -7.03
N ASN A 24 -2.44 8.86 -7.53
CA ASN A 24 -1.02 9.20 -7.66
C ASN A 24 -0.37 9.62 -6.33
N CYS A 25 -0.80 9.04 -5.22
CA CYS A 25 -0.14 9.22 -3.94
C CYS A 25 1.24 8.56 -3.96
N ASN A 26 2.23 9.24 -3.36
CA ASN A 26 3.58 8.70 -3.20
C ASN A 26 3.78 8.00 -1.85
N ILE A 27 2.96 8.33 -0.85
CA ILE A 27 3.06 7.79 0.51
C ILE A 27 1.68 7.31 0.97
N LEU A 28 1.61 6.10 1.52
CA LEU A 28 0.47 5.56 2.25
C LEU A 28 0.89 5.35 3.70
N TYR A 29 0.23 6.04 4.63
CA TYR A 29 0.48 5.82 6.06
C TYR A 29 -0.36 4.66 6.58
N SER A 30 0.28 3.70 7.23
CA SER A 30 -0.40 2.56 7.85
C SER A 30 0.46 1.93 8.94
N GLU A 31 -0.16 1.64 10.09
CA GLU A 31 0.47 0.91 11.19
C GLU A 31 0.54 -0.61 10.91
N ASP A 32 -0.50 -1.15 10.28
CA ASP A 32 -0.68 -2.59 10.07
C ASP A 32 0.08 -3.14 8.85
N MET A 33 0.41 -2.28 7.88
CA MET A 33 1.09 -2.68 6.65
C MET A 33 2.63 -2.64 6.80
N GLN A 34 3.32 -3.36 5.94
CA GLN A 34 4.78 -3.45 5.96
C GLN A 34 5.44 -2.07 5.74
N HIS A 35 6.09 -1.54 6.77
CA HIS A 35 6.84 -0.29 6.69
C HIS A 35 7.95 -0.40 5.63
N ASP A 36 8.14 0.71 4.91
CA ASP A 36 9.08 0.94 3.81
C ASP A 36 8.85 0.08 2.55
N GLN A 37 7.73 -0.64 2.46
CA GLN A 37 7.40 -1.39 1.25
C GLN A 37 7.05 -0.45 0.09
N LEU A 38 7.62 -0.72 -1.08
CA LEU A 38 7.33 0.00 -2.31
C LEU A 38 6.37 -0.80 -3.20
N ILE A 39 5.19 -0.25 -3.45
CA ILE A 39 4.16 -0.83 -4.31
C ILE A 39 4.22 -0.21 -5.70
N GLU A 40 4.28 -1.07 -6.73
CA GLU A 40 4.31 -0.70 -8.15
C GLU A 40 5.35 0.39 -8.50
N GLY A 41 6.44 0.47 -7.74
CA GLY A 41 7.50 1.46 -7.92
C GLY A 41 7.10 2.91 -7.62
N LYS A 42 5.91 3.17 -7.07
CA LYS A 42 5.34 4.52 -6.94
C LYS A 42 4.87 4.88 -5.54
N LEU A 43 4.19 3.95 -4.87
CA LEU A 43 3.58 4.19 -3.56
C LEU A 43 4.41 3.53 -2.48
N ARG A 44 4.95 4.32 -1.54
CA ARG A 44 5.68 3.83 -0.38
C ARG A 44 4.79 3.76 0.84
N ILE A 45 4.79 2.63 1.52
CA ILE A 45 4.05 2.46 2.77
C ILE A 45 4.95 2.89 3.93
N ILE A 46 4.45 3.80 4.77
CA ILE A 46 5.17 4.32 5.93
C ILE A 46 4.31 4.12 7.18
N ASN A 47 4.81 3.32 8.12
CA ASN A 47 4.30 3.33 9.48
C ASN A 47 4.82 4.57 10.23
N PRO A 48 3.94 5.48 10.70
CA PRO A 48 4.34 6.72 11.38
C PRO A 48 4.75 6.54 12.85
N LEU A 49 4.63 5.33 13.41
CA LEU A 49 4.95 5.01 14.81
C LEU A 49 6.29 4.27 14.97
N LEU A 50 7.01 4.07 13.85
CA LEU A 50 8.32 3.41 13.79
C LEU A 50 9.48 4.41 13.93
#